data_AF-A0A521ZMF6-F1
#
_entry.id   AF-A0A521ZMF6-F1
#
_cell.length_a   1.000
_cell.length_b   1.000
_cell.length_c   1.000
_cell.angle_alpha   90.00
_cell.angle_beta   90.00
_cell.angle_gamma   90.00
#
_symmetry.space_group_name_H-M   'P 1'
#
loop_
_entity.id
_entity.type
_entity.pdbx_description
1 polymer ?
#
loop_
_entity_poly.entity_id
_entity_poly.type
_entity_poly.pdbx_seq_one_letter_code
_entity_poly.pdbx_strand_id
1 'polypeptide(L)'
;MRFIALKKRQSRDKMTLKDLIERGYFPKELPPPFDTSDLSADIAATLLSWRTVFENNTQINSPTFVLTQNPGETSQQFKDRKKAHKADFISKYNASRATVYSISKGKLSRRFLQIPNPKHFSILSEKIASRWADYEAVFRLSEYSQSYPIPETAIDKRSVSTFSKSVAEFRNSLLKTSIDKLIEVRVDISKFYPTIYTHSIAWALLGKDKAKHYFKEKDNLDSLIASGDTNAELYKYAESVDIALRACQERQSIGIPIGPDTSHIIAEIVACRIDNILKTRLSSLDLKACRYYDDFYLYVSSKDEADKVLKNLQL
;
A
#
# COMPACT_ATOMS: atom_id res chain seq x y z
N MET A 1 18.98 16.19 -28.69
CA MET A 1 17.86 15.24 -28.55
C MET A 1 18.42 13.82 -28.53
N ARG A 2 18.54 13.19 -27.35
CA ARG A 2 18.88 11.76 -27.23
C ARG A 2 17.61 11.01 -26.88
N PHE A 3 17.09 10.25 -27.85
CA PHE A 3 16.08 9.23 -27.63
C PHE A 3 16.66 8.18 -26.67
N ILE A 4 16.16 8.14 -25.44
CA ILE A 4 16.34 6.99 -24.57
C ILE A 4 15.45 5.89 -25.13
N ALA A 5 16.07 4.89 -25.75
CA ALA A 5 15.40 3.68 -26.19
C ALA A 5 14.85 2.95 -24.96
N LEU A 6 13.57 3.19 -24.65
CA LEU A 6 12.76 2.34 -23.80
C LEU A 6 12.72 0.96 -24.46
N LYS A 7 13.60 0.05 -24.02
CA LYS A 7 13.44 -1.38 -24.30
C LYS A 7 12.04 -1.77 -23.83
N LYS A 8 11.14 -2.03 -24.78
CA LYS A 8 9.89 -2.78 -24.56
C LYS A 8 10.27 -4.09 -23.88
N ARG A 9 10.04 -4.18 -22.57
CA ARG A 9 10.17 -5.42 -21.82
C ARG A 9 8.78 -6.03 -21.84
N GLN A 10 8.65 -7.20 -22.48
CA GLN A 10 7.38 -7.91 -22.60
C GLN A 10 7.57 -9.27 -21.94
N SER A 11 7.26 -9.39 -20.63
CA SER A 11 6.99 -10.67 -19.96
C SER A 11 6.44 -10.43 -18.53
N ARG A 12 5.10 -10.44 -18.41
CA ARG A 12 4.27 -10.17 -17.21
C ARG A 12 4.49 -8.81 -16.53
N ASP A 13 3.97 -7.73 -17.12
CA ASP A 13 3.84 -6.40 -16.49
C ASP A 13 2.72 -6.32 -15.44
N LYS A 14 1.99 -7.40 -15.15
CA LYS A 14 0.80 -7.35 -14.30
C LYS A 14 1.01 -8.13 -13.01
N MET A 15 1.05 -7.40 -11.89
CA MET A 15 0.92 -7.98 -10.56
C MET A 15 -0.41 -8.74 -10.46
N THR A 16 -0.38 -9.99 -9.98
CA THR A 16 -1.59 -10.78 -9.77
C THR A 16 -1.89 -10.95 -8.29
N LEU A 17 -3.16 -11.24 -7.97
CA LEU A 17 -3.54 -11.63 -6.61
C LEU A 17 -2.73 -12.84 -6.16
N LYS A 18 -2.55 -13.83 -7.05
CA LYS A 18 -1.80 -15.06 -6.78
C LYS A 18 -0.37 -14.75 -6.31
N ASP A 19 0.33 -13.86 -7.02
CA ASP A 19 1.68 -13.44 -6.66
C ASP A 19 1.75 -12.86 -5.24
N LEU A 20 0.82 -11.95 -4.91
CA LEU A 20 0.77 -11.31 -3.59
C LEU A 20 0.45 -12.30 -2.46
N ILE A 21 -0.45 -13.26 -2.69
CA ILE A 21 -0.77 -14.28 -1.68
C ILE A 21 0.38 -15.25 -1.47
N GLU A 22 0.96 -15.77 -2.56
CA GLU A 22 1.96 -16.84 -2.51
C GLU A 22 3.32 -16.35 -2.04
N ARG A 23 3.76 -15.18 -2.53
CA ARG A 23 5.14 -14.71 -2.36
C ARG A 23 5.22 -13.34 -1.67
N GLY A 24 4.09 -12.64 -1.55
CA GLY A 24 4.01 -11.32 -0.93
C GLY A 24 3.46 -11.30 0.49
N TYR A 25 2.81 -12.38 0.96
CA TYR A 25 2.09 -12.39 2.23
C TYR A 25 3.03 -12.53 3.43
N PHE A 26 3.71 -13.65 3.53
CA PHE A 26 4.60 -13.94 4.65
C PHE A 26 5.91 -13.13 4.56
N PRO A 27 6.41 -12.57 5.67
CA PRO A 27 7.75 -11.97 5.68
C PRO A 27 8.82 -12.99 5.28
N LYS A 28 9.83 -12.55 4.53
CA LYS A 28 10.91 -13.41 4.02
C LYS A 28 11.78 -14.03 5.12
N GLU A 29 11.71 -13.48 6.33
CA GLU A 29 12.46 -13.92 7.50
C GLU A 29 11.78 -15.07 8.25
N LEU A 30 10.60 -15.51 7.83
CA LEU A 30 9.99 -16.73 8.36
C LEU A 30 10.78 -17.98 7.95
N PRO A 31 10.82 -19.03 8.79
CA PRO A 31 11.46 -20.29 8.43
C PRO A 31 10.83 -20.91 7.16
N PRO A 32 11.61 -21.62 6.33
CA PRO A 32 11.14 -22.17 5.05
C PRO A 32 9.86 -23.03 5.10
N PRO A 33 9.56 -23.80 6.18
CA PRO A 33 8.32 -24.57 6.26
C PRO A 33 7.03 -23.72 6.33
N PHE A 34 7.14 -22.40 6.52
CA PHE A 34 5.99 -21.49 6.48
C PHE A 34 5.85 -20.91 5.07
N ASP A 35 4.91 -21.45 4.31
CA ASP A 35 4.52 -20.95 2.99
C ASP A 35 3.01 -20.72 2.90
N THR A 36 2.58 -20.18 1.77
CA THR A 36 1.18 -19.86 1.47
C THR A 36 0.77 -20.41 0.11
N SER A 37 1.45 -21.45 -0.38
CA SER A 37 1.22 -22.03 -1.71
C SER A 37 -0.18 -22.63 -1.84
N ASP A 38 -0.66 -23.36 -0.83
CA ASP A 38 -2.01 -23.93 -0.83
C ASP A 38 -3.09 -22.83 -0.78
N LEU A 39 -2.89 -21.82 0.07
CA LEU A 39 -3.79 -20.65 0.14
C LEU A 39 -3.85 -19.91 -1.20
N SER A 40 -2.71 -19.76 -1.87
CA SER A 40 -2.62 -19.14 -3.19
C SER A 40 -3.34 -19.97 -4.26
N ALA A 41 -3.20 -21.29 -4.23
CA ALA A 41 -3.86 -22.19 -5.17
C ALA A 41 -5.38 -22.08 -5.11
N ASP A 42 -5.94 -21.99 -3.89
CA ASP A 42 -7.39 -21.96 -3.63
C ASP A 42 -7.95 -20.56 -3.36
N ILE A 43 -7.18 -19.50 -3.61
CA ILE A 43 -7.55 -18.14 -3.15
C ILE A 43 -8.89 -17.67 -3.71
N ALA A 44 -9.20 -17.98 -4.96
CA ALA A 44 -10.44 -17.55 -5.60
C ALA A 44 -11.68 -18.15 -4.93
N ALA A 45 -11.66 -19.46 -4.68
CA ALA A 45 -12.73 -20.16 -3.98
C ALA A 45 -12.83 -19.71 -2.52
N THR A 46 -11.69 -19.51 -1.86
CA THR A 46 -11.61 -19.07 -0.47
C THR A 46 -12.19 -17.66 -0.29
N LEU A 47 -11.81 -16.70 -1.14
CA LEU A 47 -12.36 -15.35 -1.12
C LEU A 47 -13.87 -15.33 -1.39
N LEU A 48 -14.34 -16.12 -2.35
CA LEU A 48 -15.76 -16.24 -2.65
C LEU A 48 -16.53 -16.74 -1.42
N SER A 49 -16.06 -17.83 -0.79
CA SER A 49 -16.66 -18.38 0.43
C SER A 49 -16.70 -17.34 1.56
N TRP A 50 -15.58 -16.65 1.82
CA TRP A 50 -15.54 -15.60 2.84
C TRP A 50 -16.47 -14.43 2.55
N ARG A 51 -16.63 -14.02 1.28
CA ARG A 51 -17.59 -12.98 0.87
C ARG A 51 -19.02 -13.44 1.10
N THR A 52 -19.39 -14.63 0.65
CA THR A 52 -20.74 -15.18 0.84
C THR A 52 -21.10 -15.24 2.31
N VAL A 53 -20.20 -15.74 3.17
CA VAL A 53 -20.43 -15.76 4.61
C VAL A 53 -20.59 -14.34 5.15
N PHE A 54 -19.76 -13.39 4.74
CA PHE A 54 -19.86 -12.01 5.21
C PHE A 54 -21.17 -11.34 4.76
N GLU A 55 -21.58 -11.52 3.51
CA GLU A 55 -22.79 -10.95 2.94
C GLU A 55 -24.05 -11.52 3.60
N ASN A 56 -24.13 -12.85 3.75
CA ASN A 56 -25.26 -13.51 4.42
C ASN A 56 -25.42 -13.07 5.88
N ASN A 57 -24.36 -12.55 6.51
CA ASN A 57 -24.41 -12.05 7.88
C ASN A 57 -24.55 -10.51 7.99
N THR A 58 -24.43 -9.76 6.90
CA THR A 58 -24.39 -8.27 6.95
C THR A 58 -25.42 -7.58 6.05
N GLN A 59 -25.90 -8.24 4.99
CA GLN A 59 -26.92 -7.70 4.08
C GLN A 59 -28.32 -8.07 4.59
N ILE A 60 -28.82 -7.31 5.57
CA ILE A 60 -30.10 -7.58 6.27
C ILE A 60 -31.36 -7.61 5.39
N ASN A 61 -31.26 -7.12 4.15
CA ASN A 61 -32.35 -7.10 3.17
C ASN A 61 -32.18 -8.17 2.08
N SER A 62 -31.08 -8.93 2.09
CA SER A 62 -30.86 -10.01 1.15
C SER A 62 -31.76 -11.21 1.49
N PRO A 63 -32.30 -11.93 0.48
CA PRO A 63 -32.98 -13.21 0.72
C PRO A 63 -32.06 -14.28 1.29
N THR A 64 -30.74 -14.13 1.14
CA THR A 64 -29.73 -15.04 1.70
C THR A 64 -29.28 -14.66 3.11
N PHE A 65 -29.93 -13.67 3.75
CA PHE A 65 -29.60 -13.30 5.12
C PHE A 65 -29.83 -14.48 6.08
N VAL A 66 -28.87 -14.73 6.96
CA VAL A 66 -28.79 -15.98 7.73
C VAL A 66 -29.97 -16.20 8.70
N LEU A 67 -30.63 -15.13 9.14
CA LEU A 67 -31.75 -15.24 10.07
C LEU A 67 -33.09 -15.27 9.34
N THR A 68 -33.94 -16.21 9.73
CA THR A 68 -35.37 -16.26 9.37
C THR A 68 -36.22 -15.69 10.50
N GLN A 69 -37.43 -15.23 10.18
CA GLN A 69 -38.38 -14.74 11.18
C GLN A 69 -38.90 -15.90 12.03
N ASN A 70 -38.92 -15.71 13.36
CA ASN A 70 -39.37 -16.75 14.28
C ASN A 70 -40.91 -16.79 14.36
N PRO A 71 -41.52 -17.94 14.70
CA PRO A 71 -42.95 -18.02 14.97
C PRO A 71 -43.35 -17.03 16.09
N GLY A 72 -44.38 -16.21 15.85
CA GLY A 72 -44.87 -15.21 16.81
C GLY A 72 -44.04 -13.92 16.90
N GLU A 73 -42.93 -13.81 16.18
CA GLU A 73 -42.12 -12.59 16.13
C GLU A 73 -42.78 -11.55 15.22
N THR A 74 -42.93 -10.32 15.71
CA THR A 74 -43.42 -9.20 14.88
C THR A 74 -42.36 -8.78 13.86
N SER A 75 -42.80 -8.15 12.76
CA SER A 75 -41.88 -7.63 11.73
C SER A 75 -40.86 -6.63 12.28
N GLN A 76 -41.23 -5.86 13.32
CA GLN A 76 -40.32 -4.91 13.96
C GLN A 76 -39.25 -5.62 14.81
N GLN A 77 -39.66 -6.59 15.64
CA GLN A 77 -38.73 -7.42 16.42
C GLN A 77 -37.72 -8.14 15.51
N PHE A 78 -38.19 -8.69 14.38
CA PHE A 78 -37.30 -9.32 13.41
C PHE A 78 -36.29 -8.33 12.82
N LYS A 79 -36.71 -7.13 12.42
CA LYS A 79 -35.80 -6.07 11.93
C LYS A 79 -34.73 -5.72 12.96
N ASP A 80 -35.09 -5.60 14.23
CA ASP A 80 -34.15 -5.23 15.29
C ASP A 80 -33.17 -6.38 15.58
N ARG A 81 -33.62 -7.64 15.56
CA ARG A 81 -32.74 -8.82 15.66
C ARG A 81 -31.76 -8.91 14.50
N LYS A 82 -32.20 -8.62 13.26
CA LYS A 82 -31.29 -8.56 12.09
C LYS A 82 -30.19 -7.52 12.27
N LYS A 83 -30.54 -6.33 12.79
CA LYS A 83 -29.56 -5.26 13.07
C LYS A 83 -28.58 -5.65 14.17
N ALA A 84 -29.07 -6.24 15.26
CA ALA A 84 -28.24 -6.71 16.37
C ALA A 84 -27.25 -7.80 15.91
N HIS A 85 -27.73 -8.79 15.13
CA HIS A 85 -26.89 -9.84 14.55
C HIS A 85 -25.80 -9.27 13.65
N LYS A 86 -26.17 -8.37 12.74
CA LYS A 86 -25.21 -7.69 11.87
C LYS A 86 -24.13 -6.97 12.69
N ALA A 87 -24.53 -6.24 13.73
CA ALA A 87 -23.60 -5.48 14.57
C ALA A 87 -22.62 -6.41 15.31
N ASP A 88 -23.12 -7.49 15.92
CA ASP A 88 -22.30 -8.50 16.58
C ASP A 88 -21.32 -9.15 15.60
N PHE A 89 -21.80 -9.59 14.43
CA PHE A 89 -20.95 -10.21 13.42
C PHE A 89 -19.85 -9.26 12.91
N ILE A 90 -20.18 -8.00 12.61
CA ILE A 90 -19.20 -6.98 12.18
C ILE A 90 -18.16 -6.72 13.27
N SER A 91 -18.55 -6.72 14.55
CA SER A 91 -17.62 -6.50 15.65
C SER A 91 -16.52 -7.58 15.70
N LYS A 92 -16.84 -8.81 15.30
CA LYS A 92 -15.93 -9.97 15.34
C LYS A 92 -15.09 -10.13 14.07
N TYR A 93 -15.65 -9.86 12.89
CA TYR A 93 -15.07 -10.31 11.61
C TYR A 93 -14.71 -9.21 10.61
N ASN A 94 -14.87 -7.93 10.99
CA ASN A 94 -14.61 -6.81 10.08
C ASN A 94 -13.14 -6.32 10.11
N ALA A 95 -12.36 -6.70 11.11
CA ALA A 95 -10.93 -6.43 11.18
C ALA A 95 -10.23 -7.48 12.06
N SER A 96 -8.91 -7.57 11.94
CA SER A 96 -8.09 -8.47 12.75
C SER A 96 -6.82 -7.79 13.23
N ARG A 97 -6.25 -8.30 14.33
CA ARG A 97 -4.86 -8.02 14.70
C ARG A 97 -3.89 -8.83 13.85
N ALA A 98 -2.82 -8.20 13.40
CA ALA A 98 -1.70 -8.92 12.82
C ALA A 98 -0.93 -9.68 13.91
N THR A 99 -0.52 -10.91 13.61
CA THR A 99 0.39 -11.67 14.48
C THR A 99 1.78 -11.07 14.41
N VAL A 100 2.43 -10.89 15.56
CA VAL A 100 3.77 -10.30 15.65
C VAL A 100 4.82 -11.41 15.61
N TYR A 101 5.76 -11.31 14.67
CA TYR A 101 6.93 -12.18 14.58
C TYR A 101 8.19 -11.36 14.84
N SER A 102 8.90 -11.67 15.92
CA SER A 102 10.03 -10.87 16.39
C SER A 102 11.37 -11.50 16.05
N ILE A 103 12.18 -10.81 15.26
CA ILE A 103 13.54 -11.23 14.90
C ILE A 103 14.59 -10.38 15.61
N SER A 104 15.81 -10.91 15.75
CA SER A 104 16.95 -10.16 16.26
C SER A 104 17.37 -9.08 15.26
N LYS A 105 17.65 -7.87 15.79
CA LYS A 105 18.33 -6.78 15.08
C LYS A 105 19.64 -6.50 15.84
N GLY A 106 20.59 -7.42 15.73
CA GLY A 106 21.83 -7.39 16.50
C GLY A 106 21.63 -7.79 17.97
N LYS A 107 22.61 -7.46 18.82
CA LYS A 107 22.68 -7.98 20.21
C LYS A 107 21.61 -7.42 21.16
N LEU A 108 21.24 -6.15 21.02
CA LEU A 108 20.42 -5.42 22.01
C LEU A 108 19.08 -4.91 21.45
N SER A 109 18.71 -5.26 20.22
CA SER A 109 17.46 -4.76 19.63
C SER A 109 16.72 -5.84 18.85
N ARG A 110 15.41 -5.65 18.72
CA ARG A 110 14.49 -6.55 18.03
C ARG A 110 13.82 -5.80 16.89
N ARG A 111 13.52 -6.52 15.80
CA ARG A 111 12.63 -6.06 14.74
C ARG A 111 11.34 -6.86 14.84
N PHE A 112 10.21 -6.16 14.87
CA PHE A 112 8.90 -6.76 14.95
C PHE A 112 8.28 -6.73 13.55
N LEU A 113 8.13 -7.91 12.95
CA LEU A 113 7.39 -8.13 11.73
C LEU A 113 5.93 -8.44 12.08
N GLN A 114 5.03 -8.22 11.13
CA GLN A 114 3.61 -8.40 11.29
C GLN A 114 3.06 -9.27 10.17
N ILE A 115 2.26 -10.26 10.55
CA ILE A 115 1.58 -11.19 9.65
C ILE A 115 0.08 -10.90 9.77
N PRO A 116 -0.52 -10.15 8.83
CA PRO A 116 -1.96 -9.88 8.83
C PRO A 116 -2.78 -11.17 8.79
N ASN A 117 -4.06 -11.15 9.17
CA ASN A 117 -4.95 -12.30 8.95
C ASN A 117 -5.14 -12.55 7.44
N PRO A 118 -5.18 -13.82 6.98
CA PRO A 118 -5.21 -14.15 5.56
C PRO A 118 -6.44 -13.58 4.85
N LYS A 119 -7.60 -13.49 5.51
CA LYS A 119 -8.81 -12.86 4.95
C LYS A 119 -8.58 -11.40 4.60
N HIS A 120 -8.10 -10.63 5.56
CA HIS A 120 -7.91 -9.19 5.39
C HIS A 120 -6.74 -8.87 4.44
N PHE A 121 -5.66 -9.66 4.53
CA PHE A 121 -4.54 -9.58 3.58
C PHE A 121 -4.99 -9.83 2.14
N SER A 122 -5.85 -10.83 1.93
CA SER A 122 -6.32 -11.19 0.59
C SER A 122 -7.21 -10.13 -0.03
N ILE A 123 -8.09 -9.52 0.78
CA ILE A 123 -8.93 -8.39 0.33
C ILE A 123 -8.06 -7.18 -0.06
N LEU A 124 -7.02 -6.87 0.73
CA LEU A 124 -6.08 -5.80 0.39
C LEU A 124 -5.30 -6.11 -0.89
N SER A 125 -4.80 -7.34 -1.00
CA SER A 125 -4.02 -7.82 -2.15
C SER A 125 -4.82 -7.78 -3.44
N GLU A 126 -6.09 -8.19 -3.39
CA GLU A 126 -6.98 -8.13 -4.56
C GLU A 126 -7.16 -6.69 -5.05
N LYS A 127 -7.37 -5.74 -4.14
CA LYS A 127 -7.48 -4.32 -4.50
C LYS A 127 -6.22 -3.85 -5.22
N ILE A 128 -5.06 -4.06 -4.61
CA ILE A 128 -3.75 -3.68 -5.20
C ILE A 128 -3.56 -4.30 -6.59
N ALA A 129 -3.77 -5.61 -6.72
CA ALA A 129 -3.59 -6.31 -8.00
C ALA A 129 -4.59 -5.84 -9.07
N SER A 130 -5.84 -5.52 -8.68
CA SER A 130 -6.90 -5.11 -9.61
C SER A 130 -6.61 -3.78 -10.30
N ARG A 131 -5.86 -2.87 -9.65
CA ARG A 131 -5.52 -1.53 -10.15
C ARG A 131 -4.02 -1.26 -10.12
N TRP A 132 -3.21 -2.28 -10.39
CA TRP A 132 -1.74 -2.19 -10.38
C TRP A 132 -1.20 -0.99 -11.19
N ALA A 133 -1.80 -0.71 -12.35
CA ALA A 133 -1.42 0.40 -13.22
C ALA A 133 -1.48 1.78 -12.52
N ASP A 134 -2.40 1.98 -11.58
CA ASP A 134 -2.49 3.23 -10.81
C ASP A 134 -1.30 3.38 -9.84
N TYR A 135 -0.82 2.27 -9.26
CA TYR A 135 0.38 2.27 -8.42
C TYR A 135 1.62 2.54 -9.27
N GLU A 136 1.73 1.91 -10.44
CA GLU A 136 2.83 2.16 -11.38
C GLU A 136 2.87 3.61 -11.86
N ALA A 137 1.70 4.22 -12.11
CA ALA A 137 1.61 5.62 -12.45
C ALA A 137 2.21 6.52 -11.36
N VAL A 138 1.98 6.20 -10.07
CA VAL A 138 2.58 6.92 -8.95
C VAL A 138 4.08 6.64 -8.82
N PHE A 139 4.53 5.40 -8.99
CA PHE A 139 5.97 5.08 -8.95
C PHE A 139 6.75 5.90 -9.98
N ARG A 140 6.19 6.07 -11.18
CA ARG A 140 6.78 6.86 -12.28
C ARG A 140 6.84 8.37 -12.02
N LEU A 141 6.17 8.87 -10.98
CA LEU A 141 6.33 10.28 -10.57
C LEU A 141 7.69 10.54 -9.93
N SER A 142 8.34 9.50 -9.39
CA SER A 142 9.65 9.62 -8.77
C SER A 142 10.76 9.27 -9.75
N GLU A 143 11.67 10.21 -9.95
CA GLU A 143 12.96 9.95 -10.60
C GLU A 143 14.03 9.50 -9.60
N TYR A 144 13.71 9.53 -8.30
CA TYR A 144 14.67 9.33 -7.21
C TYR A 144 14.65 7.89 -6.69
N SER A 145 13.47 7.27 -6.67
CA SER A 145 13.28 5.97 -6.03
C SER A 145 14.04 4.85 -6.74
N GLN A 146 14.93 4.19 -6.00
CA GLN A 146 15.60 2.96 -6.37
C GLN A 146 14.95 1.74 -5.71
N SER A 147 13.91 1.95 -4.89
CA SER A 147 13.19 0.94 -4.12
C SER A 147 11.75 0.75 -4.57
N TYR A 148 11.27 1.48 -5.59
CA TYR A 148 9.91 1.29 -6.05
C TYR A 148 9.69 -0.17 -6.51
N PRO A 149 8.52 -0.76 -6.26
CA PRO A 149 8.28 -2.17 -6.48
C PRO A 149 8.08 -2.48 -7.97
N ILE A 150 8.71 -3.55 -8.43
CA ILE A 150 8.54 -4.14 -9.76
C ILE A 150 8.07 -5.57 -9.57
N PRO A 151 7.01 -6.03 -10.29
CA PRO A 151 6.60 -7.42 -10.25
C PRO A 151 7.78 -8.35 -10.54
N GLU A 152 8.02 -9.30 -9.65
CA GLU A 152 9.09 -10.27 -9.78
C GLU A 152 8.50 -11.60 -10.26
N THR A 153 9.15 -12.18 -11.28
CA THR A 153 8.68 -13.39 -11.98
C THR A 153 9.35 -14.65 -11.48
N ALA A 154 10.48 -14.52 -10.79
CA ALA A 154 11.19 -15.65 -10.19
C ALA A 154 10.37 -16.24 -9.02
N ILE A 155 10.11 -17.54 -9.08
CA ILE A 155 9.23 -18.26 -8.14
C ILE A 155 9.85 -18.34 -6.74
N ASP A 156 11.18 -18.37 -6.65
CA ASP A 156 11.97 -18.42 -5.42
C ASP A 156 12.16 -17.06 -4.74
N LYS A 157 11.55 -16.00 -5.29
CA LYS A 157 11.62 -14.64 -4.76
C LYS A 157 10.27 -14.12 -4.34
N ARG A 158 10.30 -13.01 -3.59
CA ARG A 158 9.09 -12.24 -3.22
C ARG A 158 8.31 -11.76 -4.43
N SER A 159 7.04 -11.39 -4.24
CA SER A 159 6.13 -10.99 -5.32
C SER A 159 6.59 -9.72 -6.06
N VAL A 160 7.29 -8.83 -5.34
CA VAL A 160 7.95 -7.66 -5.91
C VAL A 160 9.43 -7.62 -5.57
N SER A 161 10.21 -7.05 -6.49
CA SER A 161 11.60 -6.64 -6.29
C SER A 161 11.71 -5.12 -6.31
N THR A 162 12.76 -4.56 -5.71
CA THR A 162 13.10 -3.14 -5.86
C THR A 162 13.62 -2.84 -7.27
N PHE A 163 13.46 -1.60 -7.75
CA PHE A 163 14.02 -1.15 -9.04
C PHE A 163 15.52 -1.42 -9.15
N SER A 164 16.28 -1.05 -8.12
CA SER A 164 17.68 -1.49 -8.00
C SER A 164 17.73 -2.93 -7.54
N LYS A 165 18.45 -3.79 -8.27
CA LYS A 165 18.46 -5.24 -8.04
C LYS A 165 19.49 -5.69 -7.03
N SER A 166 20.42 -4.81 -6.67
CA SER A 166 21.51 -5.14 -5.75
C SER A 166 22.06 -3.90 -5.07
N VAL A 167 22.74 -4.11 -3.94
CA VAL A 167 23.47 -3.05 -3.24
C VAL A 167 24.53 -2.41 -4.16
N ALA A 168 25.17 -3.21 -5.03
CA ALA A 168 26.15 -2.69 -5.98
C ALA A 168 25.52 -1.77 -7.03
N GLU A 169 24.37 -2.17 -7.59
CA GLU A 169 23.61 -1.33 -8.52
C GLU A 169 23.14 -0.04 -7.85
N PHE A 170 22.63 -0.12 -6.62
CA PHE A 170 22.22 1.05 -5.85
C PHE A 170 23.39 2.02 -5.60
N ARG A 171 24.55 1.50 -5.18
CA ARG A 171 25.77 2.31 -5.01
C ARG A 171 26.21 2.98 -6.31
N ASN A 172 26.12 2.29 -7.44
CA ASN A 172 26.40 2.88 -8.74
C ASN A 172 25.40 3.99 -9.10
N SER A 173 24.12 3.83 -8.77
CA SER A 173 23.12 4.90 -8.90
C SER A 173 23.47 6.11 -8.04
N LEU A 174 23.89 5.92 -6.79
CA LEU A 174 24.35 7.02 -5.92
C LEU A 174 25.52 7.79 -6.56
N LEU A 175 26.58 7.08 -6.96
CA LEU A 175 27.78 7.66 -7.58
C LEU A 175 27.46 8.41 -8.88
N LYS A 176 26.58 7.85 -9.71
CA LYS A 176 26.18 8.47 -10.98
C LYS A 176 25.32 9.72 -10.75
N THR A 177 24.44 9.68 -9.76
CA THR A 177 23.56 10.81 -9.43
C THR A 177 24.35 11.93 -8.75
N SER A 178 25.41 11.62 -8.02
CA SER A 178 26.23 12.62 -7.31
C SER A 178 27.24 13.36 -8.19
N ILE A 179 27.42 12.98 -9.46
CA ILE A 179 28.40 13.63 -10.35
C ILE A 179 28.08 15.14 -10.39
N ASP A 180 29.13 15.95 -10.42
CA ASP A 180 29.05 17.42 -10.54
C ASP A 180 28.27 18.11 -9.39
N LYS A 181 28.13 17.43 -8.25
CA LYS A 181 27.63 17.97 -6.99
C LYS A 181 28.68 17.84 -5.89
N LEU A 182 28.83 18.88 -5.08
CA LEU A 182 29.88 18.97 -4.06
C LEU A 182 29.40 18.54 -2.67
N ILE A 183 28.09 18.55 -2.42
CA ILE A 183 27.51 18.31 -1.11
C ILE A 183 26.39 17.26 -1.20
N GLU A 184 26.46 16.26 -0.32
CA GLU A 184 25.38 15.30 -0.06
C GLU A 184 24.65 15.69 1.23
N VAL A 185 23.33 15.84 1.13
CA VAL A 185 22.41 15.89 2.26
C VAL A 185 21.76 14.51 2.38
N ARG A 186 22.07 13.80 3.47
CA ARG A 186 21.52 12.49 3.76
C ARG A 186 20.51 12.58 4.89
N VAL A 187 19.29 12.12 4.65
CA VAL A 187 18.22 12.07 5.66
C VAL A 187 17.50 10.74 5.60
N ASP A 188 16.91 10.34 6.74
CA ASP A 188 16.14 9.10 6.89
C ASP A 188 14.79 9.42 7.54
N ILE A 189 13.74 8.70 7.16
CA ILE A 189 12.41 8.82 7.78
C ILE A 189 12.34 7.90 9.00
N SER A 190 12.44 8.51 10.18
CA SER A 190 12.33 7.80 11.45
C SER A 190 11.06 6.94 11.54
N LYS A 191 11.26 5.64 11.79
CA LYS A 191 10.18 4.65 11.94
C LYS A 191 9.20 4.67 10.77
N PHE A 192 9.71 4.67 9.54
CA PHE A 192 8.92 4.84 8.31
C PHE A 192 7.58 4.09 8.28
N TYR A 193 7.59 2.75 8.31
CA TYR A 193 6.35 1.96 8.27
C TYR A 193 5.40 2.25 9.46
N PRO A 194 5.85 2.30 10.73
CA PRO A 194 5.00 2.68 11.86
C PRO A 194 4.44 4.10 11.84
N THR A 195 4.99 5.03 11.07
CA THR A 195 4.56 6.45 11.06
C THR A 195 3.71 6.83 9.84
N ILE A 196 3.51 5.92 8.89
CA ILE A 196 2.62 6.16 7.74
C ILE A 196 1.18 6.35 8.20
N TYR A 197 0.59 7.50 7.88
CA TYR A 197 -0.84 7.75 8.05
C TYR A 197 -1.63 7.09 6.93
N THR A 198 -2.52 6.14 7.21
CA THR A 198 -3.15 5.31 6.15
C THR A 198 -4.03 6.12 5.20
N HIS A 199 -4.67 7.20 5.68
CA HIS A 199 -5.43 8.13 4.83
C HIS A 199 -4.56 8.88 3.81
N SER A 200 -3.22 8.87 3.96
CA SER A 200 -2.31 9.39 2.94
C SER A 200 -2.29 8.57 1.64
N ILE A 201 -2.89 7.37 1.62
CA ILE A 201 -3.06 6.57 0.39
C ILE A 201 -3.84 7.34 -0.68
N ALA A 202 -4.93 8.01 -0.29
CA ALA A 202 -5.69 8.86 -1.21
C ALA A 202 -4.84 10.03 -1.73
N TRP A 203 -4.00 10.62 -0.87
CA TRP A 203 -3.09 11.70 -1.27
C TRP A 203 -1.98 11.19 -2.19
N ALA A 204 -1.50 9.97 -1.97
CA ALA A 204 -0.48 9.32 -2.79
C ALA A 204 -1.01 9.02 -4.20
N LEU A 205 -2.23 8.48 -4.32
CA LEU A 205 -2.85 8.14 -5.60
C LEU A 205 -3.33 9.38 -6.37
N LEU A 206 -4.05 10.30 -5.74
CA LEU A 206 -4.68 11.43 -6.43
C LEU A 206 -3.87 12.75 -6.38
N GLY A 207 -3.05 12.93 -5.34
CA GLY A 207 -2.59 14.24 -4.90
C GLY A 207 -3.47 14.82 -3.79
N LYS A 208 -2.86 15.56 -2.87
CA LYS A 208 -3.49 16.04 -1.63
C LYS A 208 -4.72 16.93 -1.88
N ASP A 209 -4.65 17.85 -2.83
CA ASP A 209 -5.72 18.83 -3.05
C ASP A 209 -6.96 18.17 -3.66
N LYS A 210 -6.78 17.31 -4.66
CA LYS A 210 -7.87 16.50 -5.23
C LYS A 210 -8.49 15.58 -4.19
N ALA A 211 -7.68 14.87 -3.42
CA ALA A 211 -8.20 14.00 -2.36
C ALA A 211 -9.00 14.79 -1.31
N LYS A 212 -8.57 15.99 -0.93
CA LYS A 212 -9.33 16.87 -0.02
C LYS A 212 -10.62 17.38 -0.64
N HIS A 213 -10.65 17.63 -1.95
CA HIS A 213 -11.87 18.00 -2.67
C HIS A 213 -12.90 16.85 -2.59
N TYR A 214 -12.52 15.64 -2.99
CA TYR A 214 -13.43 14.49 -2.96
C TYR A 214 -13.84 14.04 -1.55
N PHE A 215 -12.99 14.26 -0.56
CA PHE A 215 -13.38 14.08 0.85
C PHE A 215 -14.56 14.96 1.26
N LYS A 216 -14.66 16.19 0.72
CA LYS A 216 -15.80 17.10 0.97
C LYS A 216 -17.05 16.68 0.19
N GLU A 217 -16.86 16.08 -0.99
CA GLU A 217 -17.93 15.58 -1.87
C GLU A 217 -18.31 14.11 -1.58
N LYS A 218 -17.95 13.57 -0.41
CA LYS A 218 -18.11 12.14 -0.10
C LYS A 218 -19.54 11.62 -0.30
N ASP A 219 -20.55 12.47 -0.04
CA ASP A 219 -21.96 12.10 -0.15
C ASP A 219 -22.46 12.13 -1.62
N ASN A 220 -21.71 12.77 -2.51
CA ASN A 220 -22.00 12.90 -3.94
C ASN A 220 -21.12 11.99 -4.83
N LEU A 221 -20.19 11.21 -4.24
CA LEU A 221 -19.22 10.41 -4.99
C LEU A 221 -19.86 9.47 -6.01
N ASP A 222 -20.97 8.80 -5.63
CA ASP A 222 -21.64 7.86 -6.53
C ASP A 222 -22.23 8.55 -7.76
N SER A 223 -22.81 9.75 -7.58
CA SER A 223 -23.32 10.58 -8.67
C SER A 223 -22.19 11.07 -9.58
N LEU A 224 -21.06 11.49 -8.99
CA LEU A 224 -19.88 11.93 -9.75
C LEU A 224 -19.28 10.78 -10.58
N ILE A 225 -19.15 9.60 -9.99
CA ILE A 225 -18.69 8.39 -10.70
C ILE A 225 -19.65 8.03 -11.84
N ALA A 226 -20.97 8.06 -11.59
CA ALA A 226 -21.97 7.80 -12.62
C ALA A 226 -21.91 8.82 -13.78
N SER A 227 -21.47 10.05 -13.50
CA SER A 227 -21.23 11.09 -14.52
C SER A 227 -19.89 10.95 -15.27
N GLY A 228 -19.07 9.97 -14.93
CA GLY A 228 -17.77 9.70 -15.58
C GLY A 228 -16.56 10.38 -14.93
N ASP A 229 -16.67 10.88 -13.69
CA ASP A 229 -15.52 11.46 -12.98
C ASP A 229 -14.54 10.38 -12.51
N THR A 230 -13.45 10.22 -13.26
CA THR A 230 -12.41 9.23 -12.98
C THR A 230 -11.63 9.51 -11.68
N ASN A 231 -11.54 10.77 -11.23
CA ASN A 231 -10.87 11.07 -9.96
C ASN A 231 -11.79 10.73 -8.78
N ALA A 232 -13.11 10.94 -8.89
CA ALA A 232 -14.06 10.47 -7.89
C ALA A 232 -13.98 8.94 -7.73
N GLU A 233 -13.89 8.22 -8.84
CA GLU A 233 -13.71 6.77 -8.86
C GLU A 233 -12.39 6.34 -8.18
N LEU A 234 -11.28 6.99 -8.55
CA LEU A 234 -9.97 6.72 -7.94
C LEU A 234 -9.95 7.06 -6.44
N TYR A 235 -10.65 8.12 -6.02
CA TYR A 235 -10.77 8.48 -4.60
C TYR A 235 -11.52 7.39 -3.82
N LYS A 236 -12.70 6.97 -4.29
CA LYS A 236 -13.49 5.90 -3.68
C LYS A 236 -12.71 4.59 -3.63
N TYR A 237 -11.95 4.29 -4.69
CA TYR A 237 -11.03 3.16 -4.68
C TYR A 237 -9.95 3.29 -3.59
N ALA A 238 -9.28 4.43 -3.50
CA ALA A 238 -8.23 4.68 -2.50
C ALA A 238 -8.76 4.55 -1.06
N GLU A 239 -9.97 5.05 -0.77
CA GLU A 239 -10.63 4.82 0.53
C GLU A 239 -10.87 3.33 0.80
N SER A 240 -11.25 2.58 -0.22
CA SER A 240 -11.43 1.13 -0.09
C SER A 240 -10.12 0.39 0.21
N VAL A 241 -8.98 0.89 -0.29
CA VAL A 241 -7.62 0.37 0.03
C VAL A 241 -7.25 0.73 1.47
N ASP A 242 -7.48 1.97 1.90
CA ASP A 242 -7.29 2.41 3.30
C ASP A 242 -8.08 1.50 4.26
N ILE A 243 -9.38 1.30 4.00
CA ILE A 243 -10.23 0.43 4.82
C ILE A 243 -9.68 -0.99 4.90
N ALA A 244 -9.26 -1.57 3.77
CA ALA A 244 -8.70 -2.93 3.73
C ALA A 244 -7.37 -3.04 4.48
N LEU A 245 -6.49 -2.06 4.34
CA LEU A 245 -5.23 -1.98 5.06
C LEU A 245 -5.45 -1.85 6.57
N ARG A 246 -6.35 -0.96 6.98
CA ARG A 246 -6.70 -0.77 8.39
C ARG A 246 -7.34 -2.03 8.98
N ALA A 247 -8.12 -2.78 8.21
CA ALA A 247 -8.68 -4.05 8.63
C ALA A 247 -7.61 -5.14 8.91
N CYS A 248 -6.41 -5.02 8.33
CA CYS A 248 -5.27 -5.87 8.63
C CYS A 248 -4.63 -5.59 10.01
N GLN A 249 -5.02 -4.50 10.67
CA GLN A 249 -4.41 -3.99 11.90
C GLN A 249 -5.44 -3.37 12.85
N GLU A 250 -6.52 -4.08 13.19
CA GLU A 250 -7.54 -3.64 14.16
C GLU A 250 -8.08 -2.21 13.93
N ARG A 251 -8.20 -1.82 12.66
CA ARG A 251 -8.69 -0.50 12.20
C ARG A 251 -7.79 0.70 12.56
N GLN A 252 -6.55 0.47 13.00
CA GLN A 252 -5.56 1.51 13.24
C GLN A 252 -5.27 2.31 11.97
N SER A 253 -5.23 3.64 12.09
CA SER A 253 -4.96 4.57 10.97
C SER A 253 -3.53 5.12 10.95
N ILE A 254 -2.73 4.82 11.97
CA ILE A 254 -1.31 5.15 12.03
C ILE A 254 -0.50 3.85 11.99
N GLY A 255 0.47 3.81 11.08
CA GLY A 255 1.33 2.68 10.85
C GLY A 255 0.76 1.68 9.85
N ILE A 256 1.65 0.90 9.25
CA ILE A 256 1.29 -0.21 8.35
C ILE A 256 2.12 -1.47 8.67
N PRO A 257 1.61 -2.69 8.40
CA PRO A 257 2.31 -3.93 8.75
C PRO A 257 3.72 -4.03 8.17
N ILE A 258 4.73 -4.35 8.99
CA ILE A 258 6.10 -4.56 8.50
C ILE A 258 6.26 -6.02 8.06
N GLY A 259 6.65 -6.25 6.80
CA GLY A 259 6.98 -7.59 6.28
C GLY A 259 6.27 -7.98 4.99
N PRO A 260 4.94 -7.79 4.85
CA PRO A 260 4.22 -8.10 3.62
C PRO A 260 4.53 -7.13 2.48
N ASP A 261 4.47 -7.61 1.23
CA ASP A 261 4.74 -6.81 0.03
C ASP A 261 3.70 -5.72 -0.21
N THR A 262 2.45 -5.94 0.23
CA THR A 262 1.40 -4.91 0.18
C THR A 262 1.81 -3.64 0.91
N SER A 263 2.54 -3.77 2.03
CA SER A 263 3.03 -2.62 2.78
C SER A 263 4.19 -1.93 2.08
N HIS A 264 5.11 -2.66 1.43
CA HIS A 264 6.16 -2.07 0.60
C HIS A 264 5.54 -1.27 -0.55
N ILE A 265 4.56 -1.84 -1.25
CA ILE A 265 3.83 -1.18 -2.35
C ILE A 265 3.16 0.11 -1.87
N ILE A 266 2.45 0.06 -0.74
CA ILE A 266 1.77 1.23 -0.17
C ILE A 266 2.76 2.29 0.32
N ALA A 267 3.84 1.89 0.98
CA ALA A 267 4.88 2.81 1.44
C ALA A 267 5.54 3.52 0.26
N GLU A 268 5.80 2.82 -0.85
CA GLU A 268 6.45 3.41 -2.02
C GLU A 268 5.55 4.36 -2.79
N ILE A 269 4.22 4.18 -2.87
CA ILE A 269 3.37 5.21 -3.50
C ILE A 269 3.38 6.50 -2.67
N VAL A 270 3.43 6.39 -1.34
CA VAL A 270 3.55 7.56 -0.44
C VAL A 270 4.89 8.25 -0.66
N ALA A 271 5.98 7.48 -0.63
CA ALA A 271 7.33 8.03 -0.80
C ALA A 271 7.56 8.61 -2.20
N CYS A 272 7.09 7.95 -3.27
CA CYS A 272 7.20 8.48 -4.64
C CYS A 272 6.38 9.77 -4.82
N ARG A 273 5.24 9.92 -4.12
CA ARG A 273 4.50 11.17 -4.10
C ARG A 273 5.28 12.27 -3.37
N ILE A 274 5.93 11.95 -2.25
CA ILE A 274 6.82 12.88 -1.53
C ILE A 274 7.97 13.33 -2.44
N ASP A 275 8.61 12.40 -3.16
CA ASP A 275 9.69 12.69 -4.12
C ASP A 275 9.24 13.73 -5.16
N ASN A 276 8.05 13.55 -5.75
CA ASN A 276 7.48 14.47 -6.73
C ASN A 276 7.15 15.85 -6.12
N ILE A 277 6.66 15.89 -4.88
CA ILE A 277 6.40 17.16 -4.17
C ILE A 277 7.72 17.90 -3.93
N LEU A 278 8.76 17.19 -3.47
CA LEU A 278 10.09 17.77 -3.24
C LEU A 278 10.70 18.31 -4.53
N LYS A 279 10.64 17.52 -5.62
CA LYS A 279 11.08 17.96 -6.96
C LYS A 279 10.39 19.25 -7.39
N THR A 280 9.07 19.34 -7.19
CA THR A 280 8.29 20.52 -7.57
C THR A 280 8.68 21.74 -6.75
N ARG A 281 8.75 21.60 -5.42
CA ARG A 281 9.09 22.68 -4.48
C ARG A 281 10.52 23.21 -4.67
N LEU A 282 11.45 22.33 -5.03
CA LEU A 282 12.87 22.63 -5.18
C LEU A 282 13.27 22.75 -6.65
N SER A 283 12.31 23.01 -7.56
CA SER A 283 12.55 23.11 -9.01
C SER A 283 13.49 24.23 -9.43
N SER A 284 13.73 25.22 -8.55
CA SER A 284 14.72 26.27 -8.75
C SER A 284 16.16 25.83 -8.45
N LEU A 285 16.33 24.68 -7.81
CA LEU A 285 17.64 24.08 -7.56
C LEU A 285 17.93 23.02 -8.62
N ASP A 286 19.19 22.92 -9.03
CA ASP A 286 19.67 21.76 -9.78
C ASP A 286 19.88 20.58 -8.81
N LEU A 287 18.80 20.14 -8.16
CA LEU A 287 18.82 19.06 -7.19
C LEU A 287 18.90 17.71 -7.91
N LYS A 288 19.93 16.93 -7.62
CA LYS A 288 20.00 15.51 -7.99
C LYS A 288 19.69 14.67 -6.76
N ALA A 289 18.95 13.57 -6.91
CA ALA A 289 18.51 12.81 -5.75
C ALA A 289 18.36 11.32 -6.06
N CYS A 290 18.56 10.51 -5.03
CA CYS A 290 18.39 9.08 -5.03
C CYS A 290 17.76 8.66 -3.70
N ARG A 291 16.82 7.73 -3.72
CA ARG A 291 16.14 7.23 -2.51
C ARG A 291 16.11 5.71 -2.50
N TYR A 292 16.29 5.11 -1.34
CA TYR A 292 16.07 3.68 -1.13
C TYR A 292 15.27 3.48 0.15
N TYR A 293 14.01 3.09 -0.01
CA TYR A 293 13.00 3.09 1.05
C TYR A 293 12.90 4.47 1.73
N ASP A 294 13.27 4.54 3.00
CA ASP A 294 13.27 5.72 3.86
C ASP A 294 14.56 6.56 3.79
N ASP A 295 15.64 6.03 3.20
CA ASP A 295 16.91 6.73 3.06
C ASP A 295 16.91 7.64 1.82
N PHE A 296 17.02 8.96 2.03
CA PHE A 296 17.18 9.98 0.98
C PHE A 296 18.64 10.44 0.88
N TYR A 297 19.12 10.51 -0.36
CA TYR A 297 20.44 11.01 -0.74
C TYR A 297 20.25 12.16 -1.73
N LEU A 298 20.46 13.38 -1.27
CA LEU A 298 20.15 14.62 -1.99
C LEU A 298 21.45 15.36 -2.28
N TYR A 299 21.70 15.71 -3.54
CA TYR A 299 22.97 16.25 -4.00
C TYR A 299 22.80 17.67 -4.53
N VAL A 300 23.59 18.59 -3.97
CA VAL A 300 23.55 20.03 -4.26
C VAL A 300 24.95 20.61 -4.45
N SER A 301 25.04 21.82 -4.99
CA SER A 301 26.32 22.45 -5.35
C SER A 301 26.87 23.39 -4.27
N SER A 302 26.03 23.84 -3.33
CA SER A 302 26.45 24.75 -2.25
C SER A 302 25.75 24.46 -0.93
N LYS A 303 26.33 24.98 0.16
CA LYS A 303 25.77 24.82 1.51
C LYS A 303 24.42 25.54 1.64
N ASP A 304 24.26 26.68 0.97
CA ASP A 304 22.99 27.41 0.96
C ASP A 304 21.86 26.60 0.30
N GLU A 305 22.17 25.83 -0.75
CA GLU A 305 21.22 24.90 -1.35
C GLU A 305 20.89 23.75 -0.41
N ALA A 306 21.87 23.23 0.33
CA ALA A 306 21.67 22.17 1.33
C ALA A 306 20.72 22.64 2.46
N ASP A 307 20.91 23.86 2.96
CA ASP A 307 20.04 24.45 3.99
C ASP A 307 18.61 24.66 3.47
N LYS A 308 18.45 25.09 2.21
CA LYS A 308 17.13 25.19 1.55
C LYS A 308 16.45 23.82 1.45
N VAL A 309 17.19 22.77 1.10
CA VAL A 309 16.67 21.39 1.03
C VAL A 309 16.18 20.94 2.40
N LEU A 310 16.99 21.08 3.45
CA LEU A 310 16.63 20.69 4.82
C LEU A 310 15.38 21.42 5.32
N LYS A 311 15.29 22.73 5.07
CA LYS A 311 14.12 23.53 5.45
C LYS A 311 12.83 23.06 4.76
N ASN A 312 12.90 22.67 3.49
CA ASN A 312 11.73 22.21 2.73
C ASN A 312 11.28 20.78 3.08
N LEU A 313 12.19 19.95 3.60
CA LEU A 313 11.86 18.61 4.09
C LEU A 313 11.11 18.63 5.44
N GLN A 314 11.28 19.70 6.23
CA GLN A 314 10.65 19.85 7.54
C GLN A 314 9.22 20.44 7.49
N LEU A 315 8.73 20.88 6.30
CA LEU A 315 7.46 21.60 6.09
C LEU A 315 6.41 20.78 5.32
#